data_AF-A0A445EI98-F1
#
_entry.id   AF-A0A445EI98-F1
#
_cell.length_a   1.000
_cell.length_b   1.000
_cell.length_c   1.000
_cell.angle_alpha   90.00
_cell.angle_beta   90.00
_cell.angle_gamma   90.00
#
_symmetry.space_group_name_H-M   'P 1'
#
loop_
_entity.id
_entity.type
_entity.pdbx_description
1 polymer ?
#
loop_
_entity_poly.entity_id
_entity_poly.type
_entity_poly.pdbx_seq_one_letter_code
_entity_poly.pdbx_strand_id
1 'polypeptide(L)'
;MATSAAAPRQLSQKEQDIQMMLAAEVHLGTKNCDFQMERYVFKRRNDGIYIINLGKTWEKLQLAARIIVAIENPQDIIVQSARPYGQRAVLKFAQYTGANAIAGRHTPGTFTNQMQTSYNEPRLLILTDPRTDHQPIKEGALGNIPTIAFCDTDSPMRYVDVGIPANNKGKHSIGCLFWLLARMVLQMRGIIRPGLKWDVMVDLFFYREPEEAKQQEEEEAPAAPEYAIQDFGAAGIAGFPTADGEWAAVTEQPWPEAVPQQPIAAAPADWAPDTSAAAGDWEPVPAPQPSVPAPGAVAPTGWE
;
A
#
# COMPACT_ATOMS: atom_id res chain seq x y z
N MET A 1 -40.71 -36.19 5.50
CA MET A 1 -39.91 -36.23 4.26
C MET A 1 -38.75 -35.28 4.43
N ALA A 2 -37.53 -35.80 4.58
CA ALA A 2 -36.34 -34.97 4.67
C ALA A 2 -35.98 -34.48 3.26
N THR A 3 -36.09 -33.18 3.03
CA THR A 3 -35.58 -32.55 1.81
C THR A 3 -34.06 -32.68 1.82
N SER A 4 -33.52 -33.54 0.95
CA SER A 4 -32.08 -33.61 0.71
C SER A 4 -31.62 -32.24 0.22
N ALA A 5 -30.84 -31.52 1.03
CA ALA A 5 -30.15 -30.34 0.57
C ALA A 5 -29.26 -30.74 -0.61
N ALA A 6 -29.56 -30.20 -1.80
CA ALA A 6 -28.76 -30.46 -2.99
C ALA A 6 -27.32 -30.01 -2.72
N ALA A 7 -26.35 -30.88 -3.02
CA ALA A 7 -24.94 -30.54 -2.90
C ALA A 7 -24.63 -29.24 -3.68
N PRO A 8 -23.85 -28.29 -3.12
CA PRO A 8 -23.57 -27.05 -3.80
C PRO A 8 -22.89 -27.33 -5.14
N ARG A 9 -23.49 -26.85 -6.23
CA ARG A 9 -22.93 -26.94 -7.59
C ARG A 9 -21.55 -26.30 -7.57
N GLN A 10 -20.52 -27.04 -8.01
CA GLN A 10 -19.18 -26.49 -8.18
C GLN A 10 -19.23 -25.41 -9.28
N LEU A 11 -18.96 -24.17 -8.89
CA LEU A 11 -18.91 -23.04 -9.80
C LEU A 11 -17.63 -23.10 -10.64
N SER A 12 -17.73 -22.77 -11.91
CA SER A 12 -16.56 -22.55 -12.78
C SER A 12 -15.72 -21.38 -12.26
N GLN A 13 -14.43 -21.32 -12.63
CA GLN A 13 -13.55 -20.23 -12.18
C GLN A 13 -14.13 -18.84 -12.50
N LYS A 14 -14.69 -18.67 -13.71
CA LYS A 14 -15.35 -17.44 -14.13
C LYS A 14 -16.57 -17.10 -13.27
N GLU A 15 -17.37 -18.09 -12.90
CA GLU A 15 -18.53 -17.89 -12.03
C GLU A 15 -18.12 -17.51 -10.59
N GLN A 16 -17.05 -18.12 -10.07
CA GLN A 16 -16.49 -17.75 -8.75
C GLN A 16 -16.00 -16.29 -8.75
N ASP A 17 -15.35 -15.86 -9.84
CA ASP A 17 -14.87 -14.49 -9.96
C ASP A 17 -16.01 -13.48 -10.11
N ILE A 18 -17.05 -13.83 -10.87
CA ILE A 18 -18.27 -13.01 -10.97
C ILE A 18 -18.98 -12.92 -9.62
N GLN A 19 -19.05 -14.02 -8.86
CA GLN A 19 -19.60 -14.02 -7.51
C GLN A 19 -18.81 -13.07 -6.60
N MET A 20 -17.49 -13.07 -6.69
CA MET A 20 -16.62 -12.15 -5.94
C MET A 20 -16.87 -10.68 -6.33
N MET A 21 -16.98 -10.38 -7.63
CA MET A 21 -17.31 -9.03 -8.11
C MET A 21 -18.71 -8.57 -7.67
N LEU A 22 -19.67 -9.49 -7.59
CA LEU A 22 -21.01 -9.20 -7.08
C LEU A 22 -20.98 -8.90 -5.58
N ALA A 23 -20.26 -9.72 -4.79
CA ALA A 23 -20.08 -9.51 -3.36
C ALA A 23 -19.35 -8.21 -3.03
N ALA A 24 -18.37 -7.82 -3.86
CA ALA A 24 -17.64 -6.56 -3.73
C ALA A 24 -18.35 -5.35 -4.34
N GLU A 25 -19.60 -5.49 -4.78
CA GLU A 25 -20.44 -4.41 -5.33
C GLU A 25 -19.86 -3.68 -6.55
N VAL A 26 -19.05 -4.37 -7.36
CA VAL A 26 -18.39 -3.82 -8.56
C VAL A 26 -19.39 -3.36 -9.63
N HIS A 27 -20.56 -4.00 -9.66
CA HIS A 27 -21.61 -3.77 -10.65
C HIS A 27 -22.46 -2.51 -10.39
N LEU A 28 -22.33 -1.88 -9.22
CA LEU A 28 -23.08 -0.69 -8.87
C LEU A 28 -22.41 0.54 -9.49
N GLY A 29 -23.10 1.21 -10.40
CA GLY A 29 -22.67 2.48 -10.94
C GLY A 29 -23.19 3.67 -10.13
N THR A 30 -23.18 4.85 -10.74
CA THR A 30 -23.73 6.07 -10.14
C THR A 30 -25.13 6.38 -10.65
N LYS A 31 -25.71 7.51 -10.20
CA LYS A 31 -26.99 8.02 -10.74
C LYS A 31 -26.82 8.73 -12.09
N ASN A 32 -25.59 9.18 -12.39
CA ASN A 32 -25.28 9.88 -13.62
C ASN A 32 -24.57 8.91 -14.58
N CYS A 33 -24.76 9.12 -15.88
CA CYS A 33 -24.06 8.36 -16.90
C CYS A 33 -23.46 9.33 -17.91
N ASP A 34 -22.18 9.15 -18.20
CA ASP A 34 -21.55 9.74 -19.37
C ASP A 34 -21.98 8.97 -20.62
N PHE A 35 -22.14 9.69 -21.73
CA PHE A 35 -22.60 9.11 -23.00
C PHE A 35 -21.66 8.00 -23.48
N GLN A 36 -20.34 8.14 -23.29
CA GLN A 36 -19.40 7.12 -23.75
C GLN A 36 -19.49 5.83 -22.92
N MET A 37 -19.92 5.93 -21.65
CA MET A 37 -20.05 4.81 -20.72
C MET A 37 -21.37 4.05 -20.85
N GLU A 38 -22.37 4.63 -21.54
CA GLU A 38 -23.70 4.04 -21.71
C GLU A 38 -23.65 2.61 -22.28
N ARG A 39 -22.69 2.34 -23.18
CA ARG A 39 -22.47 0.99 -23.74
C ARG A 39 -22.13 -0.08 -22.70
N TYR A 40 -21.61 0.27 -21.54
CA TYR A 40 -21.26 -0.69 -20.48
C TYR A 40 -22.38 -0.88 -19.45
N VAL A 41 -23.38 0.01 -19.46
CA VAL A 41 -24.56 -0.08 -18.62
C VAL A 41 -25.46 -1.22 -19.10
N PHE A 42 -25.98 -2.01 -18.16
CA PHE A 42 -26.93 -3.07 -18.43
C PHE A 42 -28.38 -2.59 -18.28
N LYS A 43 -28.70 -1.99 -17.14
CA LYS A 43 -30.03 -1.42 -16.84
C LYS A 43 -29.93 -0.36 -15.76
N ARG A 44 -30.98 0.44 -15.61
CA ARG A 44 -31.16 1.35 -14.48
C ARG A 44 -32.06 0.71 -13.43
N ARG A 45 -31.67 0.81 -12.15
CA ARG A 45 -32.50 0.39 -11.00
C ARG A 45 -33.57 1.45 -10.72
N ASN A 46 -34.62 1.08 -9.98
CA ASN A 46 -35.68 1.98 -9.53
C ASN A 46 -35.15 3.18 -8.74
N ASP A 47 -34.06 3.01 -7.99
CA ASP A 47 -33.39 4.07 -7.20
C ASP A 47 -32.60 5.07 -8.08
N GLY A 48 -32.62 4.87 -9.39
CA GLY A 48 -31.91 5.68 -10.38
C GLY A 48 -30.43 5.33 -10.56
N ILE A 49 -29.91 4.34 -9.82
CA ILE A 49 -28.54 3.82 -9.94
C ILE A 49 -28.40 2.97 -11.21
N TYR A 50 -27.35 3.22 -11.98
CA TYR A 50 -27.01 2.38 -13.13
C TYR A 50 -26.32 1.09 -12.70
N ILE A 51 -26.67 -0.01 -13.36
CA ILE A 51 -26.04 -1.32 -13.15
C ILE A 51 -25.09 -1.56 -14.32
N ILE A 52 -23.82 -1.82 -14.01
CA ILE A 52 -22.78 -2.14 -14.98
C ILE A 52 -22.86 -3.63 -15.36
N ASN A 53 -22.64 -3.95 -16.63
CA ASN A 53 -22.57 -5.33 -17.10
C ASN A 53 -21.23 -5.97 -16.72
N LEU A 54 -21.24 -6.87 -15.73
CA LEU A 54 -20.04 -7.60 -15.28
C LEU A 54 -19.41 -8.48 -16.36
N GLY A 55 -20.17 -8.95 -17.35
CA GLY A 55 -19.60 -9.67 -18.49
C GLY A 55 -18.63 -8.80 -19.29
N LYS A 56 -19.00 -7.53 -19.51
CA LYS A 56 -18.13 -6.54 -20.18
C LYS A 56 -16.95 -6.13 -19.29
N THR A 57 -17.17 -6.01 -17.98
CA THR A 57 -16.07 -5.78 -17.01
C THR A 57 -15.04 -6.90 -17.07
N TRP A 58 -15.48 -8.16 -17.10
CA TRP A 58 -14.61 -9.33 -17.18
C TRP A 58 -13.77 -9.36 -18.47
N GLU A 59 -14.40 -9.10 -19.62
CA GLU A 59 -13.71 -9.03 -20.91
C GLU A 59 -12.65 -7.91 -20.92
N LYS A 60 -12.96 -6.75 -20.34
CA LYS A 60 -12.03 -5.62 -20.22
C LYS A 60 -10.90 -5.89 -19.23
N LEU A 61 -11.17 -6.58 -18.12
CA LEU A 61 -10.14 -7.04 -17.18
C LEU A 61 -9.16 -8.01 -17.86
N GLN A 62 -9.67 -8.97 -18.64
CA GLN A 62 -8.82 -9.92 -19.36
C GLN A 62 -7.98 -9.22 -20.43
N LEU A 63 -8.54 -8.24 -21.14
CA LEU A 63 -7.82 -7.41 -22.10
C LEU A 63 -6.70 -6.62 -21.40
N ALA A 64 -7.01 -5.94 -20.29
CA ALA A 64 -6.02 -5.18 -19.52
C ALA A 64 -4.89 -6.06 -18.99
N ALA A 65 -5.21 -7.26 -18.48
CA ALA A 65 -4.20 -8.22 -18.03
C ALA A 65 -3.25 -8.63 -19.16
N ARG A 66 -3.76 -8.85 -20.39
CA ARG A 66 -2.91 -9.15 -21.55
C ARG A 66 -1.98 -8.00 -21.92
N ILE A 67 -2.45 -6.75 -21.86
CA ILE A 67 -1.61 -5.56 -22.10
C ILE A 67 -0.47 -5.49 -21.07
N ILE A 68 -0.79 -5.71 -19.80
CA ILE A 68 0.18 -5.63 -18.70
C ILE A 68 1.25 -6.72 -18.82
N VAL A 69 0.87 -7.92 -19.26
CA VAL A 69 1.80 -9.04 -19.44
C VAL A 69 2.69 -8.84 -20.67
N ALA A 70 2.20 -8.14 -21.70
CA ALA A 70 2.98 -7.83 -22.90
C ALA A 70 4.17 -6.89 -22.63
N ILE A 71 4.18 -6.20 -21.49
CA ILE A 71 5.30 -5.38 -21.06
C ILE A 71 6.30 -6.28 -20.32
N GLU A 72 7.48 -6.43 -20.92
CA GLU A 72 8.56 -7.28 -20.41
C GLU A 72 9.04 -6.83 -19.02
N ASN A 73 9.28 -5.52 -18.87
CA ASN A 73 9.73 -4.90 -17.62
C ASN A 73 8.52 -4.44 -16.79
N PRO A 74 8.20 -5.10 -15.66
CA PRO A 74 7.06 -4.70 -14.84
C PRO A 74 7.24 -3.33 -14.18
N GLN A 75 8.48 -2.91 -13.92
CA GLN A 75 8.81 -1.66 -13.23
C GLN A 75 8.43 -0.41 -14.04
N ASP A 76 8.32 -0.56 -15.37
CA ASP A 76 7.92 0.51 -16.30
C ASP A 76 6.40 0.77 -16.26
N ILE A 77 5.66 0.01 -15.46
CA ILE A 77 4.22 0.19 -15.24
C ILE A 77 4.05 1.01 -13.97
N ILE A 78 3.30 2.12 -14.08
CA ILE A 78 2.91 2.90 -12.91
C ILE A 78 1.43 2.67 -12.63
N VAL A 79 1.15 2.29 -11.39
CA VAL A 79 -0.19 2.21 -10.86
C VAL A 79 -0.40 3.37 -9.89
N GLN A 80 -1.51 4.08 -10.04
CA GLN A 80 -1.74 5.29 -9.28
C GLN A 80 -3.19 5.43 -8.79
N SER A 81 -3.32 5.96 -7.58
CA SER A 81 -4.60 6.33 -7.00
C SER A 81 -4.47 7.53 -6.09
N ALA A 82 -5.16 8.62 -6.40
CA ALA A 82 -5.35 9.71 -5.46
C ALA A 82 -6.38 9.39 -4.37
N ARG A 83 -7.29 8.44 -4.62
CA ARG A 83 -8.37 8.08 -3.69
C ARG A 83 -7.83 7.25 -2.53
N PRO A 84 -8.20 7.55 -1.27
CA PRO A 84 -7.74 6.77 -0.12
C PRO A 84 -8.11 5.29 -0.24
N TYR A 85 -9.32 5.00 -0.73
CA TYR A 85 -9.81 3.63 -0.93
C TYR A 85 -8.94 2.78 -1.87
N GLY A 86 -8.23 3.41 -2.81
CA GLY A 86 -7.37 2.73 -3.77
C GLY A 86 -5.90 2.67 -3.34
N GLN A 87 -5.45 3.48 -2.38
CA GLN A 87 -4.02 3.58 -2.01
C GLN A 87 -3.43 2.22 -1.62
N ARG A 88 -4.10 1.50 -0.72
CA ARG A 88 -3.63 0.17 -0.30
C ARG A 88 -3.66 -0.85 -1.43
N ALA A 89 -4.70 -0.82 -2.26
CA ALA A 89 -4.82 -1.73 -3.40
C ALA A 89 -3.67 -1.53 -4.40
N VAL A 90 -3.31 -0.27 -4.68
CA VAL A 90 -2.20 0.09 -5.57
C VAL A 90 -0.85 -0.36 -5.02
N LEU A 91 -0.59 -0.13 -3.74
CA LEU A 91 0.66 -0.59 -3.09
C LEU A 91 0.78 -2.11 -3.10
N LYS A 92 -0.30 -2.84 -2.80
CA LYS A 92 -0.30 -4.31 -2.85
C LYS A 92 -0.18 -4.84 -4.27
N PHE A 93 -0.83 -4.19 -5.22
CA PHE A 93 -0.71 -4.55 -6.64
C PHE A 93 0.74 -4.44 -7.12
N ALA A 94 1.42 -3.35 -6.78
CA ALA A 94 2.84 -3.14 -7.06
C ALA A 94 3.73 -4.22 -6.43
N GLN A 95 3.49 -4.57 -5.15
CA GLN A 95 4.24 -5.61 -4.45
C GLN A 95 4.19 -6.98 -5.17
N TYR A 96 3.04 -7.37 -5.70
CA TYR A 96 2.88 -8.68 -6.33
C TYR A 96 3.28 -8.70 -7.81
N THR A 97 3.01 -7.62 -8.55
CA THR A 97 3.30 -7.58 -9.99
C THR A 97 4.70 -7.04 -10.32
N GLY A 98 5.36 -6.40 -9.36
CA GLY A 98 6.62 -5.69 -9.56
C GLY A 98 6.46 -4.36 -10.29
N ALA A 99 5.24 -3.80 -10.32
CA ALA A 99 4.98 -2.47 -10.87
C ALA A 99 5.37 -1.37 -9.88
N ASN A 100 5.58 -0.16 -10.37
CA ASN A 100 5.76 1.01 -9.51
C ASN A 100 4.41 1.59 -9.07
N ALA A 101 4.32 2.09 -7.85
CA ALA A 101 3.09 2.61 -7.26
C ALA A 101 3.23 4.06 -6.81
N ILE A 102 2.29 4.91 -7.23
CA ILE A 102 2.10 6.25 -6.70
C ILE A 102 0.79 6.28 -5.91
N ALA A 103 0.91 6.14 -4.59
CA ALA A 103 -0.23 6.22 -3.69
C ALA A 103 -0.44 7.67 -3.20
N GLY A 104 -1.66 8.16 -3.30
CA GLY A 104 -2.02 9.49 -2.85
C GLY A 104 -1.84 10.56 -3.92
N ARG A 105 -1.47 11.76 -3.49
CA ARG A 105 -1.49 12.94 -4.37
C ARG A 105 -0.43 12.83 -5.47
N HIS A 106 -0.85 12.96 -6.72
CA HIS A 106 0.07 13.12 -7.86
C HIS A 106 0.87 14.41 -7.70
N THR A 107 2.18 14.32 -7.89
CA THR A 107 3.02 15.51 -8.04
C THR A 107 2.98 15.93 -9.51
N PRO A 108 2.41 17.11 -9.85
CA PRO A 108 2.38 17.56 -11.23
C PRO A 108 3.80 17.71 -11.78
N GLY A 109 4.03 17.23 -12.99
CA GLY A 109 5.35 17.20 -13.61
C GLY A 109 6.08 15.87 -13.49
N THR A 110 5.52 14.87 -12.79
CA THR A 110 6.13 13.54 -12.67
C THR A 110 6.42 12.91 -14.03
N PHE A 111 5.56 13.11 -15.04
CA PHE A 111 5.78 12.54 -16.38
C PHE A 111 6.33 13.52 -17.42
N THR A 112 6.41 14.82 -17.10
CA THR A 112 6.76 15.86 -18.09
C THR A 112 8.01 16.65 -17.73
N ASN A 113 8.36 16.74 -16.44
CA ASN A 113 9.48 17.53 -15.97
C ASN A 113 10.71 16.65 -15.66
N GLN A 114 11.61 16.56 -16.64
CA GLN A 114 12.86 15.79 -16.54
C GLN A 114 13.80 16.27 -15.42
N MET A 115 13.66 17.51 -14.95
CA MET A 115 14.51 18.04 -13.87
C MET A 115 14.06 17.58 -12.48
N GLN A 116 12.84 17.06 -12.33
CA GLN A 116 12.37 16.54 -11.04
C GLN A 116 13.02 15.19 -10.74
N THR A 117 13.36 14.97 -9.47
CA THR A 117 13.89 13.68 -9.00
C THR A 117 12.87 12.55 -9.09
N SER A 118 11.58 12.88 -9.06
CA SER A 118 10.47 11.95 -9.23
C SER A 118 10.07 11.75 -10.69
N TYR A 119 10.87 12.23 -11.65
CA TYR A 119 10.59 12.03 -13.06
C TYR A 119 10.52 10.54 -13.41
N ASN A 120 9.47 10.13 -14.11
CA ASN A 120 9.31 8.76 -14.56
C ASN A 120 8.64 8.72 -15.94
N GLU A 121 9.11 7.83 -16.80
CA GLU A 121 8.56 7.59 -18.13
C GLU A 121 7.93 6.18 -18.17
N PRO A 122 6.73 6.00 -17.61
CA PRO A 122 6.08 4.70 -17.64
C PRO A 122 5.67 4.33 -19.06
N ARG A 123 5.77 3.04 -19.40
CA ARG A 123 5.21 2.49 -20.64
C ARG A 123 3.70 2.26 -20.55
N LEU A 124 3.16 2.20 -19.33
CA LEU A 124 1.74 2.01 -19.07
C LEU A 124 1.34 2.65 -17.75
N LEU A 125 0.22 3.37 -17.79
CA LEU A 125 -0.39 3.96 -16.61
C LEU A 125 -1.67 3.20 -16.25
N ILE A 126 -1.82 2.80 -14.99
CA ILE A 126 -3.05 2.20 -14.45
C ILE A 126 -3.63 3.12 -13.38
N LEU A 127 -4.88 3.53 -13.54
CA LEU A 127 -5.53 4.50 -12.67
C LEU A 127 -6.82 3.98 -12.04
N THR A 128 -7.12 4.49 -10.85
CA THR A 128 -8.34 4.12 -10.11
C THR A 128 -9.57 4.91 -10.49
N ASP A 129 -9.42 6.21 -10.77
CA ASP A 129 -10.54 7.03 -11.19
C ASP A 129 -10.04 8.16 -12.08
N PRO A 130 -10.47 8.21 -13.36
CA PRO A 130 -10.01 9.26 -14.27
C PRO A 130 -10.49 10.66 -13.89
N ARG A 131 -11.50 10.79 -13.02
CA ARG A 131 -11.97 12.10 -12.55
C ARG A 131 -11.02 12.71 -11.54
N THR A 132 -10.65 11.97 -10.49
CA THR A 132 -9.70 12.44 -9.49
C THR A 132 -8.28 12.46 -10.04
N ASP A 133 -7.92 11.46 -10.83
CA ASP A 133 -6.59 11.28 -11.42
C ASP A 133 -6.47 11.94 -12.81
N HIS A 134 -7.17 13.07 -13.04
CA HIS A 134 -7.13 13.75 -14.34
C HIS A 134 -5.77 14.37 -14.66
N GLN A 135 -4.97 14.71 -13.65
CA GLN A 135 -3.65 15.29 -13.82
C GLN A 135 -2.66 14.28 -14.45
N PRO A 136 -2.45 13.07 -13.90
CA PRO A 136 -1.58 12.08 -14.51
C PRO A 136 -2.08 11.63 -15.89
N ILE A 137 -3.40 11.64 -16.16
CA ILE A 137 -3.95 11.36 -17.50
C ILE A 137 -3.50 12.41 -18.51
N LYS A 138 -3.60 13.70 -18.17
CA LYS A 138 -3.17 14.79 -19.06
C LYS A 138 -1.67 14.75 -19.33
N GLU A 139 -0.88 14.51 -18.29
CA GLU A 139 0.58 14.37 -18.41
C GLU A 139 0.94 13.12 -19.25
N GLY A 140 0.26 12.00 -19.01
CA GLY A 140 0.41 10.78 -19.80
C GLY A 140 0.08 10.99 -21.28
N ALA A 141 -0.98 11.74 -21.59
CA ALA A 141 -1.35 12.09 -22.96
C ALA A 141 -0.29 12.96 -23.65
N LEU A 142 0.40 13.85 -22.91
CA LEU A 142 1.52 14.63 -23.45
C LEU A 142 2.76 13.75 -23.70
N GLY A 143 3.00 12.76 -22.84
CA GLY A 143 4.09 11.80 -22.94
C GLY A 143 3.83 10.60 -23.86
N ASN A 144 2.68 10.53 -24.55
CA ASN A 144 2.24 9.37 -25.34
C ASN A 144 2.20 8.05 -24.55
N ILE A 145 1.85 8.13 -23.27
CA ILE A 145 1.76 7.00 -22.37
C ILE A 145 0.34 6.40 -22.49
N PRO A 146 0.18 5.11 -22.82
CA PRO A 146 -1.12 4.47 -22.86
C PRO A 146 -1.70 4.34 -21.45
N THR A 147 -3.01 4.56 -21.31
CA THR A 147 -3.67 4.57 -20.01
C THR A 147 -4.81 3.55 -19.90
N ILE A 148 -4.79 2.78 -18.81
CA ILE A 148 -5.87 1.89 -18.37
C ILE A 148 -6.47 2.50 -17.12
N ALA A 149 -7.79 2.62 -17.06
CA ALA A 149 -8.45 3.17 -15.87
C ALA A 149 -9.68 2.36 -15.48
N PHE A 150 -9.94 2.29 -14.17
CA PHE A 150 -11.26 1.90 -13.66
C PHE A 150 -12.23 3.07 -13.83
N CYS A 151 -13.28 2.85 -14.62
CA CYS A 151 -14.25 3.87 -14.98
C CYS A 151 -15.63 3.51 -14.45
N ASP A 152 -16.21 4.39 -13.65
CA ASP A 152 -17.61 4.31 -13.26
C ASP A 152 -18.50 4.94 -14.34
N THR A 153 -19.82 4.88 -14.20
CA THR A 153 -20.76 5.37 -15.20
C THR A 153 -20.66 6.87 -15.43
N ASP A 154 -20.23 7.66 -14.44
CA ASP A 154 -20.00 9.10 -14.54
C ASP A 154 -18.53 9.47 -14.84
N SER A 155 -17.63 8.50 -14.99
CA SER A 155 -16.22 8.77 -15.25
C SER A 155 -15.99 9.24 -16.70
N PRO A 156 -15.22 10.33 -16.93
CA PRO A 156 -14.87 10.75 -18.27
C PRO A 156 -13.86 9.77 -18.89
N MET A 157 -14.11 9.29 -20.11
CA MET A 157 -13.16 8.44 -20.86
C MET A 157 -12.26 9.25 -21.83
N ARG A 158 -12.00 10.52 -21.53
CA ARG A 158 -11.09 11.35 -22.33
C ARG A 158 -9.65 10.93 -22.03
N TYR A 159 -8.89 10.62 -23.09
CA TYR A 159 -7.49 10.15 -23.01
C TYR A 159 -7.31 8.83 -22.22
N VAL A 160 -8.39 8.04 -22.10
CA VAL A 160 -8.36 6.69 -21.55
C VAL A 160 -8.50 5.69 -22.68
N ASP A 161 -7.46 4.90 -22.94
CA ASP A 161 -7.45 3.95 -24.05
C ASP A 161 -8.27 2.69 -23.72
N VAL A 162 -8.10 2.19 -22.50
CA VAL A 162 -8.84 1.02 -21.99
C VAL A 162 -9.53 1.37 -20.67
N GLY A 163 -10.80 1.73 -20.77
CA GLY A 163 -11.69 1.85 -19.62
C GLY A 163 -12.24 0.49 -19.19
N ILE A 164 -11.95 0.08 -17.96
CA ILE A 164 -12.56 -1.07 -17.30
C ILE A 164 -13.81 -0.57 -16.55
N PRO A 165 -15.02 -0.95 -16.96
CA PRO A 165 -16.24 -0.45 -16.35
C PRO A 165 -16.43 -1.07 -14.96
N ALA A 166 -16.39 -0.24 -13.91
CA ALA A 166 -16.36 -0.68 -12.53
C ALA A 166 -16.75 0.45 -11.56
N ASN A 167 -17.30 0.07 -10.40
CA ASN A 167 -17.50 0.98 -9.29
C ASN A 167 -16.16 1.48 -8.71
N ASN A 168 -15.89 2.78 -8.78
CA ASN A 168 -14.66 3.41 -8.26
C ASN A 168 -14.87 4.17 -6.93
N LYS A 169 -16.02 3.98 -6.27
CA LYS A 169 -16.35 4.64 -4.99
C LYS A 169 -16.25 3.69 -3.80
N GLY A 170 -16.51 2.40 -4.01
CA GLY A 170 -16.47 1.39 -2.94
C GLY A 170 -15.06 0.88 -2.64
N LYS A 171 -14.73 0.74 -1.34
CA LYS A 171 -13.45 0.15 -0.88
C LYS A 171 -13.28 -1.30 -1.33
N HIS A 172 -14.37 -2.08 -1.29
CA HIS A 172 -14.37 -3.48 -1.70
C HIS A 172 -14.23 -3.66 -3.21
N SER A 173 -14.88 -2.82 -4.01
CA SER A 173 -14.82 -2.89 -5.47
C SER A 173 -13.40 -2.68 -5.99
N ILE A 174 -12.73 -1.59 -5.59
CA ILE A 174 -11.38 -1.26 -6.06
C ILE A 174 -10.38 -2.35 -5.67
N GLY A 175 -10.42 -2.81 -4.41
CA GLY A 175 -9.52 -3.86 -3.96
C GLY A 175 -9.75 -5.19 -4.68
N CYS A 176 -11.02 -5.56 -4.90
CA CYS A 176 -11.38 -6.77 -5.65
C CYS A 176 -10.87 -6.71 -7.10
N LEU A 177 -10.99 -5.56 -7.76
CA LEU A 177 -10.54 -5.39 -9.14
C LEU A 177 -9.03 -5.49 -9.28
N PHE A 178 -8.26 -4.81 -8.43
CA PHE A 178 -6.81 -4.94 -8.43
C PHE A 178 -6.35 -6.34 -8.07
N TRP A 179 -7.02 -7.01 -7.12
CA TRP A 179 -6.71 -8.39 -6.77
C TRP A 179 -6.94 -9.34 -7.94
N LEU A 180 -8.10 -9.24 -8.61
CA LEU A 180 -8.42 -10.05 -9.79
C LEU A 180 -7.43 -9.78 -10.92
N LEU A 181 -7.09 -8.51 -11.15
CA LEU A 181 -6.12 -8.12 -12.17
C LEU A 181 -4.73 -8.68 -11.86
N ALA A 182 -4.24 -8.53 -10.62
CA ALA A 182 -2.94 -9.06 -10.20
C ALA A 182 -2.89 -10.57 -10.38
N ARG A 183 -3.94 -11.28 -9.93
CA ARG A 183 -4.04 -12.73 -10.08
C ARG A 183 -4.00 -13.15 -11.56
N MET A 184 -4.72 -12.46 -12.44
CA MET A 184 -4.68 -12.75 -13.89
C MET A 184 -3.29 -12.53 -14.48
N VAL A 185 -2.63 -11.42 -14.12
CA VAL A 185 -1.27 -11.10 -14.59
C VAL A 185 -0.27 -12.17 -14.13
N LEU A 186 -0.33 -12.58 -12.86
CA LEU A 186 0.53 -13.62 -12.30
C LEU A 186 0.28 -15.00 -12.91
N GLN A 187 -0.98 -15.32 -13.23
CA GLN A 187 -1.34 -16.55 -13.94
C GLN A 187 -0.78 -16.55 -15.36
N MET A 188 -0.90 -15.45 -16.09
CA MET A 188 -0.36 -15.32 -17.46
C MET A 188 1.17 -15.30 -17.50
N ARG A 189 1.83 -14.76 -16.46
CA ARG A 189 3.29 -14.82 -16.29
C ARG A 189 3.80 -16.19 -15.83
N GLY A 190 2.92 -17.13 -15.52
CA GLY A 190 3.27 -18.50 -15.12
C GLY A 190 3.78 -18.67 -13.68
N ILE A 191 3.72 -17.62 -12.85
CA ILE A 191 4.08 -17.68 -11.42
C ILE A 191 3.03 -18.49 -10.66
N ILE A 192 1.75 -18.30 -11.01
CA ILE A 192 0.63 -19.04 -10.43
C ILE A 192 0.09 -20.00 -11.49
N ARG A 193 -0.10 -21.28 -11.12
CA ARG A 193 -0.70 -22.27 -12.02
C ARG A 193 -2.21 -22.00 -12.19
N PRO A 194 -2.76 -22.12 -13.42
CA PRO A 194 -4.19 -22.00 -13.63
C PRO A 194 -4.94 -23.10 -12.88
N GLY A 195 -5.96 -22.72 -12.10
CA GLY A 195 -6.79 -23.62 -11.29
C GLY A 195 -6.45 -23.67 -9.80
N LEU A 196 -5.25 -23.23 -9.39
CA LEU A 196 -4.95 -23.04 -7.98
C LEU A 196 -5.53 -21.70 -7.49
N LYS A 197 -6.16 -21.72 -6.31
CA LYS A 197 -6.56 -20.48 -5.64
C LYS A 197 -5.30 -19.72 -5.25
N TRP A 198 -5.32 -18.40 -5.39
CA TRP A 198 -4.21 -17.59 -4.94
C TRP A 198 -4.25 -17.50 -3.41
N ASP A 199 -3.12 -17.80 -2.74
CA ASP A 199 -3.03 -17.83 -1.27
C ASP A 199 -3.29 -16.45 -0.63
N VAL A 200 -3.10 -15.38 -1.40
CA VAL A 200 -3.33 -14.01 -0.96
C VAL A 200 -4.82 -13.70 -0.96
N MET A 201 -5.36 -13.31 0.19
CA MET A 201 -6.75 -12.92 0.33
C MET A 201 -7.04 -11.53 -0.25
N VAL A 202 -8.27 -11.35 -0.74
CA VAL A 202 -8.73 -10.09 -1.37
C VAL A 202 -8.67 -8.92 -0.39
N ASP A 203 -8.99 -9.16 0.88
CA ASP A 203 -9.08 -8.15 1.93
C ASP A 203 -7.74 -7.44 2.19
N LEU A 204 -6.62 -8.06 1.78
CA LEU A 204 -5.32 -7.43 1.84
C LEU A 204 -5.24 -6.15 0.98
N PHE A 205 -6.05 -6.05 -0.08
CA PHE A 205 -6.10 -4.92 -0.99
C PHE A 205 -7.07 -3.82 -0.52
N PHE A 206 -7.93 -4.08 0.47
CA PHE A 206 -8.86 -3.08 0.96
C PHE A 206 -8.16 -2.01 1.81
N TYR A 207 -8.59 -0.77 1.62
CA TYR A 207 -8.20 0.32 2.50
C TYR A 207 -8.65 0.02 3.94
N ARG A 208 -7.71 0.12 4.88
CA ARG A 208 -8.00 0.07 6.32
C ARG A 208 -8.26 1.48 6.77
N GLU A 209 -9.43 1.72 7.33
CA GLU A 209 -9.70 2.98 7.99
C GLU A 209 -8.82 3.04 9.26
N PRO A 210 -8.17 4.18 9.55
CA PRO A 210 -7.29 4.29 10.71
C PRO A 210 -8.03 4.10 12.04
N GLU A 211 -9.35 4.31 12.07
CA GLU A 211 -10.20 4.04 13.24
C GLU A 211 -10.50 2.55 13.40
N GLU A 212 -10.86 1.85 12.32
CA GLU A 212 -11.03 0.39 12.32
C GLU A 212 -9.70 -0.33 12.65
N ALA A 213 -8.57 0.21 12.18
CA ALA A 213 -7.25 -0.32 12.49
C ALA A 213 -6.90 -0.18 13.98
N LYS A 214 -7.23 0.96 14.60
CA LYS A 214 -7.03 1.16 16.05
C LYS A 214 -7.94 0.27 16.88
N GLN A 215 -9.20 0.10 16.49
CA GLN A 215 -10.13 -0.81 17.18
C GLN A 215 -9.68 -2.27 17.05
N GLN A 216 -9.22 -2.68 15.88
CA GLN A 216 -8.63 -4.02 15.69
C GLN A 216 -7.32 -4.19 16.45
N GLU A 217 -6.46 -3.16 16.53
CA GLU A 217 -5.24 -3.19 17.34
C GLU A 217 -5.55 -3.21 18.85
N GLU A 218 -6.63 -2.57 19.29
CA GLU A 218 -7.14 -2.64 20.67
C GLU A 218 -7.76 -4.01 20.98
N GLU A 219 -8.41 -4.65 20.01
CA GLU A 219 -8.94 -6.03 20.13
C GLU A 219 -7.85 -7.12 19.98
N GLU A 220 -6.84 -6.90 19.12
CA GLU A 220 -5.68 -7.79 18.93
C GLU A 220 -4.59 -7.56 19.95
N ALA A 221 -4.59 -6.44 20.69
CA ALA A 221 -3.77 -6.29 21.89
C ALA A 221 -4.25 -7.34 22.89
N PRO A 222 -3.49 -8.43 23.13
CA PRO A 222 -3.92 -9.43 24.08
C PRO A 222 -4.01 -8.74 25.44
N ALA A 223 -5.18 -8.86 26.09
CA ALA A 223 -5.32 -8.55 27.50
C ALA A 223 -4.12 -9.17 28.22
N ALA A 224 -3.25 -8.32 28.77
CA ALA A 224 -2.10 -8.77 29.53
C ALA A 224 -2.63 -9.80 30.54
N PRO A 225 -2.12 -11.04 30.56
CA PRO A 225 -2.65 -12.03 31.46
C PRO A 225 -2.37 -11.55 32.89
N GLU A 226 -3.43 -11.22 33.63
CA GLU A 226 -3.41 -11.03 35.07
C GLU A 226 -2.99 -12.35 35.72
N TYR A 227 -1.68 -12.58 35.77
CA TYR A 227 -1.09 -13.58 36.64
C TYR A 227 -1.12 -13.06 38.07
N ALA A 228 -2.16 -13.47 38.78
CA ALA A 228 -2.18 -13.88 40.18
C ALA A 228 -1.43 -12.98 41.19
N ILE A 229 -2.20 -12.14 41.89
CA ILE A 229 -2.03 -12.01 43.34
C ILE A 229 -3.31 -12.53 43.98
N GLN A 230 -3.38 -13.86 44.13
CA GLN A 230 -4.25 -14.49 45.10
C GLN A 230 -3.42 -14.81 46.35
N ASP A 231 -3.83 -14.16 47.43
CA ASP A 231 -3.84 -14.70 48.79
C ASP A 231 -2.47 -14.88 49.49
N PHE A 232 -1.98 -13.78 50.08
CA PHE A 232 -1.23 -13.86 51.34
C PHE A 232 -2.13 -13.28 52.44
N GLY A 233 -2.78 -14.20 53.16
CA GLY A 233 -3.26 -14.11 54.55
C GLY A 233 -3.68 -12.75 55.11
N ALA A 234 -4.98 -12.61 55.34
CA ALA A 234 -5.57 -11.59 56.19
C ALA A 234 -4.92 -11.51 57.59
N ALA A 235 -4.26 -10.39 57.90
CA ALA A 235 -4.21 -9.78 59.23
C ALA A 235 -3.55 -8.39 59.14
N GLY A 236 -4.34 -7.32 59.11
CA GLY A 236 -3.74 -5.97 59.06
C GLY A 236 -4.67 -4.80 58.76
N ILE A 237 -5.79 -4.72 59.47
CA ILE A 237 -6.40 -3.48 60.01
C ILE A 237 -6.25 -2.18 59.20
N ALA A 238 -7.41 -1.77 58.66
CA ALA A 238 -8.02 -0.45 58.82
C ALA A 238 -7.32 0.79 58.21
N GLY A 239 -8.04 1.44 57.29
CA GLY A 239 -7.95 2.90 57.13
C GLY A 239 -7.96 3.39 55.69
N PHE A 240 -9.08 3.24 54.97
CA PHE A 240 -9.43 4.26 53.99
C PHE A 240 -10.21 5.36 54.71
N PRO A 241 -9.92 6.64 54.42
CA PRO A 241 -10.97 7.59 54.16
C PRO A 241 -10.99 7.93 52.68
N THR A 242 -12.22 7.92 52.20
CA THR A 242 -12.76 8.38 50.94
C THR A 242 -12.49 9.85 50.65
N ALA A 243 -12.47 10.16 49.34
CA ALA A 243 -12.97 11.37 48.68
C ALA A 243 -12.57 12.73 49.28
N ASP A 244 -11.67 13.43 48.60
CA ASP A 244 -11.87 14.80 48.08
C ASP A 244 -10.59 15.23 47.33
N GLY A 245 -10.77 16.00 46.25
CA GLY A 245 -9.72 16.26 45.26
C GLY A 245 -8.61 17.20 45.73
N GLU A 246 -7.38 16.93 45.29
CA GLU A 246 -6.33 17.92 45.04
C GLU A 246 -5.15 17.23 44.33
N TRP A 247 -4.84 17.67 43.10
CA TRP A 247 -3.61 17.29 42.40
C TRP A 247 -2.44 18.07 43.00
N ALA A 248 -1.75 17.48 43.98
CA ALA A 248 -0.54 18.06 44.53
C ALA A 248 0.66 17.70 43.63
N ALA A 249 1.36 18.75 43.20
CA ALA A 249 2.52 18.74 42.32
C ALA A 249 3.63 17.79 42.82
N VAL A 250 4.14 16.95 41.92
CA VAL A 250 5.36 16.18 42.13
C VAL A 250 6.55 17.14 42.02
N THR A 251 7.08 17.53 43.16
CA THR A 251 8.39 18.18 43.29
C THR A 251 9.50 17.15 43.08
N GLU A 252 10.39 17.43 42.13
CA GLU A 252 11.65 16.72 41.94
C GLU A 252 12.58 16.92 43.14
N GLN A 253 13.01 15.84 43.79
CA GLN A 253 14.29 15.79 44.49
C GLN A 253 14.95 14.40 44.40
N PRO A 254 16.30 14.34 44.40
CA PRO A 254 17.11 13.23 43.91
C PRO A 254 17.39 12.14 44.94
N TRP A 255 17.71 10.95 44.43
CA TRP A 255 18.14 9.78 45.19
C TRP A 255 19.54 9.95 45.82
N PRO A 256 19.74 9.57 47.09
CA PRO A 256 21.03 9.63 47.78
C PRO A 256 21.87 8.36 47.59
N GLU A 257 23.15 8.52 47.86
CA GLU A 257 24.29 7.64 47.60
C GLU A 257 24.53 6.55 48.68
N ALA A 258 25.15 5.44 48.23
CA ALA A 258 26.05 4.51 48.94
C ALA A 258 25.53 3.44 49.92
N VAL A 259 25.70 2.15 49.54
CA VAL A 259 26.11 1.01 50.41
C VAL A 259 26.96 0.02 49.56
N PRO A 260 28.02 -0.65 50.10
CA PRO A 260 29.23 -1.01 49.36
C PRO A 260 29.36 -2.49 48.94
N GLN A 261 30.21 -2.77 47.94
CA GLN A 261 30.50 -4.11 47.39
C GLN A 261 31.86 -4.63 47.91
N GLN A 262 31.91 -5.89 48.38
CA GLN A 262 33.10 -6.53 48.96
C GLN A 262 34.08 -7.08 47.90
N PRO A 263 35.40 -7.20 48.22
CA PRO A 263 36.45 -7.59 47.29
C PRO A 263 36.67 -9.11 47.23
N ILE A 264 37.00 -9.64 46.05
CA ILE A 264 37.46 -11.03 45.85
C ILE A 264 38.96 -11.04 45.56
N ALA A 265 39.69 -11.91 46.27
CA ALA A 265 41.15 -12.05 46.25
C ALA A 265 41.66 -12.93 45.10
N ALA A 266 42.91 -12.65 44.68
CA ALA A 266 43.63 -13.27 43.57
C ALA A 266 44.42 -14.54 43.97
N ALA A 267 44.68 -15.40 42.97
CA ALA A 267 45.83 -16.32 42.91
C ALA A 267 46.23 -16.59 41.43
N PRO A 268 47.50 -16.98 41.13
CA PRO A 268 48.20 -16.56 39.91
C PRO A 268 48.71 -17.67 38.94
N ALA A 269 49.24 -17.20 37.79
CA ALA A 269 50.26 -17.78 36.86
C ALA A 269 49.87 -19.05 36.03
N ASP A 270 50.25 -19.24 34.74
CA ASP A 270 51.35 -18.70 33.92
C ASP A 270 51.16 -19.07 32.41
N TRP A 271 52.08 -18.57 31.56
CA TRP A 271 52.50 -19.01 30.20
C TRP A 271 52.03 -18.23 28.93
N ALA A 272 52.96 -17.43 28.40
CA ALA A 272 52.97 -16.85 27.05
C ALA A 272 53.19 -17.92 25.94
N PRO A 273 52.97 -17.59 24.65
CA PRO A 273 54.14 -17.24 23.82
C PRO A 273 53.93 -16.19 22.68
N ASP A 274 55.06 -15.58 22.36
CA ASP A 274 55.68 -15.22 21.08
C ASP A 274 55.21 -14.12 20.10
N THR A 275 56.25 -13.35 19.75
CA THR A 275 56.42 -12.30 18.75
C THR A 275 56.73 -12.85 17.35
N SER A 276 56.20 -12.22 16.29
CA SER A 276 56.94 -11.61 15.16
C SER A 276 56.20 -11.59 13.80
N ALA A 277 56.31 -10.42 13.15
CA ALA A 277 56.24 -10.12 11.70
C ALA A 277 54.90 -10.20 10.93
N ALA A 278 54.30 -9.05 10.57
CA ALA A 278 54.51 -8.39 9.26
C ALA A 278 53.42 -7.31 8.94
N ALA A 279 53.88 -6.07 8.80
CA ALA A 279 53.42 -4.97 7.92
C ALA A 279 51.92 -4.63 7.75
N GLY A 280 51.56 -3.39 8.10
CA GLY A 280 50.35 -2.71 7.62
C GLY A 280 49.98 -1.47 8.45
N ASP A 281 50.78 -0.40 8.35
CA ASP A 281 50.53 0.93 8.92
C ASP A 281 49.16 1.48 8.52
N TRP A 282 48.34 1.90 9.50
CA TRP A 282 47.14 2.70 9.30
C TRP A 282 47.36 4.09 9.90
N GLU A 283 47.76 5.05 9.06
CA GLU A 283 47.82 6.47 9.43
C GLU A 283 46.40 7.10 9.44
N PRO A 284 46.12 8.03 10.38
CA PRO A 284 44.86 8.75 10.43
C PRO A 284 44.79 9.87 9.37
N VAL A 285 43.73 9.85 8.56
CA VAL A 285 43.45 10.83 7.49
C VAL A 285 43.03 12.19 8.09
N PRO A 286 43.64 13.33 7.68
CA PRO A 286 43.24 14.66 8.13
C PRO A 286 42.01 15.22 7.38
N ALA A 287 41.23 16.05 8.08
CA ALA A 287 39.97 16.65 7.60
C ALA A 287 40.15 17.62 6.41
N PRO A 288 39.14 17.73 5.50
CA PRO A 288 39.26 18.52 4.27
C PRO A 288 39.31 20.03 4.55
N GLN A 289 40.29 20.72 3.96
CA GLN A 289 40.43 22.18 4.06
C GLN A 289 39.53 22.93 3.05
N PRO A 290 39.06 24.15 3.40
CA PRO A 290 38.26 24.98 2.51
C PRO A 290 39.08 25.52 1.32
N SER A 291 38.55 25.36 0.12
CA SER A 291 39.19 25.73 -1.14
C SER A 291 39.34 27.26 -1.29
N VAL A 292 40.58 27.71 -1.55
CA VAL A 292 40.91 29.07 -1.97
C VAL A 292 40.55 29.26 -3.45
N PRO A 293 39.91 30.36 -3.88
CA PRO A 293 39.56 30.58 -5.28
C PRO A 293 40.79 30.89 -6.14
N ALA A 294 40.88 30.25 -7.31
CA ALA A 294 41.91 30.51 -8.32
C ALA A 294 41.69 31.87 -9.01
N PRO A 295 42.76 32.56 -9.47
CA PRO A 295 42.64 33.84 -10.15
C PRO A 295 42.27 33.67 -11.64
N GLY A 296 41.32 34.48 -12.10
CA GLY A 296 41.18 34.84 -13.53
C GLY A 296 40.14 34.04 -14.33
N ALA A 297 38.85 34.34 -14.14
CA ALA A 297 37.83 34.05 -15.15
C ALA A 297 37.82 35.17 -16.19
N VAL A 298 38.18 34.83 -17.43
CA VAL A 298 37.98 35.68 -18.61
C VAL A 298 36.48 35.77 -18.89
N ALA A 299 35.93 36.98 -18.92
CA ALA A 299 34.53 37.23 -19.22
C ALA A 299 34.19 36.79 -20.67
N PRO A 300 33.09 36.05 -20.92
CA PRO A 300 32.60 35.86 -22.28
C PRO A 300 32.00 37.18 -22.78
N THR A 301 32.61 37.71 -23.83
CA THR A 301 32.07 38.79 -24.65
C THR A 301 30.70 38.41 -25.21
N GLY A 302 29.73 39.31 -25.04
CA GLY A 302 28.38 39.16 -25.58
C GLY A 302 28.37 38.96 -27.09
N TRP A 303 27.32 38.31 -27.55
CA TRP A 303 26.86 38.32 -28.93
C TRP A 303 25.40 38.75 -28.92
N GLU A 304 25.06 39.56 -29.92
CA GLU A 304 23.73 40.10 -30.25
C GLU A 304 22.60 39.06 -30.24
#